data_AF-A0A3G6U851-F1
#
_entry.id   AF-A0A3G6U851-F1
#
_cell.length_a   1.000
_cell.length_b   1.000
_cell.length_c   1.000
_cell.angle_alpha   90.00
_cell.angle_beta   90.00
_cell.angle_gamma   90.00
#
_symmetry.space_group_name_H-M   'P 1'
#
loop_
_entity.id
_entity.type
_entity.pdbx_description
1 polymer ?
#
loop_
_entity_poly.entity_id
_entity_poly.type
_entity_poly.pdbx_seq_one_letter_code
_entity_poly.pdbx_strand_id
1 'polypeptide(L)'
;MTIISCNQPDQRNSVTPKRSVTLASVNNQVGKEISWKGFLNGKTPVFIHYQLDGNIIVGEITYLNTKNKLPITLLGTIDSDNNYRILEFEKSGNITGVITGKPAEDVFKGSWFSPKTRKELALNLVKKDTALVSKKIETKLEDLYGHYHYQYSEEGYQGDLVIRKFPDSKAVFGITSVTGAPGRNLAQIDDDTISLKTTGFTYKLPDTDDCEFNVKFYKGFAVVQYTQGVCSGQFGMNATVEGIYLKTK
;
A
#
# COMPACT_ATOMS: atom_id res chain seq x y z
N MET A 1 33.13 24.62 -69.51
CA MET A 1 32.58 23.31 -69.12
C MET A 1 33.26 22.89 -67.83
N THR A 2 32.42 22.57 -66.84
CA THR A 2 32.69 22.01 -65.49
C THR A 2 33.53 20.74 -65.56
N ILE A 3 34.46 20.48 -64.60
CA ILE A 3 34.49 19.25 -63.74
C ILE A 3 35.46 19.41 -62.51
N ILE A 4 34.89 19.30 -61.29
CA ILE A 4 35.27 18.45 -60.11
C ILE A 4 36.69 18.51 -59.44
N SER A 5 36.66 18.96 -58.17
CA SER A 5 37.04 18.31 -56.88
C SER A 5 38.46 17.86 -56.47
N CYS A 6 38.70 18.10 -55.16
CA CYS A 6 39.58 17.48 -54.14
C CYS A 6 41.08 17.86 -54.07
N ASN A 7 41.51 18.57 -53.00
CA ASN A 7 42.08 17.93 -51.79
C ASN A 7 42.63 18.91 -50.72
N GLN A 8 42.31 18.56 -49.45
CA GLN A 8 43.04 18.70 -48.17
C GLN A 8 43.45 20.09 -47.63
N PRO A 9 43.39 20.28 -46.30
CA PRO A 9 44.58 19.98 -45.50
C PRO A 9 44.35 19.33 -44.12
N ASP A 10 45.38 18.58 -43.73
CA ASP A 10 46.07 18.47 -42.44
C ASP A 10 45.34 18.14 -41.14
N GLN A 11 45.84 17.03 -40.58
CA GLN A 11 45.70 16.56 -39.22
C GLN A 11 46.26 17.59 -38.21
N ARG A 12 45.44 17.93 -37.21
CA ARG A 12 45.92 18.34 -35.88
C ARG A 12 45.20 17.52 -34.83
N ASN A 13 45.98 16.74 -34.07
CA ASN A 13 45.52 15.95 -32.94
C ASN A 13 44.87 16.84 -31.87
N SER A 14 43.62 16.55 -31.52
CA SER A 14 43.04 16.91 -30.23
C SER A 14 42.59 15.63 -29.53
N VAL A 15 43.27 15.32 -28.43
CA VAL A 15 42.92 14.26 -27.50
C VAL A 15 41.67 14.72 -26.75
N THR A 16 40.54 14.07 -27.01
CA THR A 16 39.31 14.24 -26.22
C THR A 16 39.10 12.98 -25.40
N PRO A 17 39.01 13.04 -24.06
CA PRO A 17 38.86 11.85 -23.24
C PRO A 17 37.50 11.21 -23.51
N LYS A 18 37.51 9.92 -23.85
CA LYS A 18 36.32 9.06 -23.89
C LYS A 18 35.72 9.04 -22.48
N ARG A 19 34.75 9.92 -22.25
CA ARG A 19 33.86 9.86 -21.09
C ARG A 19 32.98 8.63 -21.29
N SER A 20 33.41 7.51 -20.70
CA SER A 20 32.58 6.32 -20.54
C SER A 20 31.41 6.71 -19.65
N VAL A 21 30.32 7.15 -20.28
CA VAL A 21 29.05 7.28 -19.59
C VAL A 21 28.56 5.87 -19.39
N THR A 22 28.90 5.30 -18.24
CA THR A 22 28.17 4.17 -17.69
C THR A 22 26.74 4.65 -17.53
N LEU A 23 25.89 4.33 -18.50
CA LEU A 23 24.45 4.43 -18.35
C LEU A 23 24.11 3.53 -17.17
N ALA A 24 23.96 4.14 -16.00
CA ALA A 24 23.37 3.47 -14.86
C ALA A 24 22.05 2.90 -15.36
N SER A 25 21.95 1.57 -15.39
CA SER A 25 20.73 0.87 -15.72
C SER A 25 19.68 1.35 -14.73
N VAL A 26 18.79 2.23 -15.20
CA VAL A 26 17.57 2.55 -14.48
C VAL A 26 16.86 1.22 -14.35
N ASN A 27 16.80 0.73 -13.12
CA ASN A 27 16.08 -0.48 -12.77
C ASN A 27 14.60 -0.16 -12.99
N ASN A 28 14.11 -0.32 -14.22
CA ASN A 28 12.73 -0.12 -14.61
C ASN A 28 11.90 -1.29 -14.06
N GLN A 29 11.69 -1.28 -12.76
CA GLN A 29 10.46 -1.82 -12.20
C GLN A 29 9.51 -0.64 -12.04
N VAL A 30 9.08 -0.10 -13.18
CA VAL A 30 7.99 0.88 -13.22
C VAL A 30 6.72 0.07 -13.03
N GLY A 31 6.30 -0.11 -11.78
CA GLY A 31 4.90 -0.39 -11.49
C GLY A 31 4.06 0.68 -12.21
N LYS A 32 2.97 0.27 -12.87
CA LYS A 32 2.11 1.18 -13.62
C LYS A 32 1.57 2.24 -12.65
N GLU A 33 2.18 3.43 -12.65
CA GLU A 33 1.70 4.57 -11.88
C GLU A 33 0.34 4.99 -12.44
N ILE A 34 -0.65 5.09 -11.56
CA ILE A 34 -2.00 5.52 -11.91
C ILE A 34 -2.28 6.79 -11.13
N SER A 35 -2.73 7.82 -11.83
CA SER A 35 -3.01 9.13 -11.26
C SER A 35 -4.38 9.64 -11.67
N TRP A 36 -5.06 10.25 -10.71
CA TRP A 36 -6.43 10.72 -10.81
C TRP A 36 -6.54 12.14 -10.24
N LYS A 37 -7.36 12.98 -10.86
CA LYS A 37 -7.67 14.32 -10.36
C LYS A 37 -9.15 14.59 -10.49
N GLY A 38 -9.73 15.25 -9.51
CA GLY A 38 -11.15 15.62 -9.57
C GLY A 38 -11.64 16.14 -8.24
N PHE A 39 -12.88 15.79 -7.89
CA PHE A 39 -13.55 16.36 -6.74
C PHE A 39 -14.22 15.30 -5.86
N LEU A 40 -14.16 15.54 -4.56
CA LEU A 40 -15.07 14.99 -3.56
C LEU A 40 -16.29 15.90 -3.43
N ASN A 41 -17.47 15.31 -3.54
CA ASN A 41 -18.77 15.99 -3.47
C ASN A 41 -18.91 17.20 -4.42
N GLY A 42 -18.21 17.15 -5.57
CA GLY A 42 -18.16 18.25 -6.54
C GLY A 42 -17.52 19.55 -6.04
N LYS A 43 -16.94 19.57 -4.83
CA LYS A 43 -16.47 20.81 -4.18
C LYS A 43 -15.01 20.74 -3.73
N THR A 44 -14.60 19.64 -3.13
CA THR A 44 -13.24 19.53 -2.57
C THR A 44 -12.31 18.92 -3.61
N PRO A 45 -11.37 19.69 -4.19
CA PRO A 45 -10.47 19.18 -5.21
C PRO A 45 -9.43 18.24 -4.60
N VAL A 46 -9.27 17.07 -5.20
CA VAL A 46 -8.30 16.05 -4.78
C VAL A 46 -7.45 15.56 -5.93
N PHE A 47 -6.24 15.13 -5.59
CA PHE A 47 -5.34 14.40 -6.47
C PHE A 47 -4.98 13.08 -5.79
N ILE A 48 -5.10 11.97 -6.50
CA ILE A 48 -4.75 10.63 -6.03
C ILE A 48 -3.72 10.06 -6.99
N HIS A 49 -2.67 9.45 -6.46
CA HIS A 49 -1.77 8.63 -7.27
C HIS A 49 -1.38 7.36 -6.50
N TYR A 50 -1.21 6.26 -7.22
CA TYR A 50 -0.86 4.97 -6.63
C TYR A 50 -0.18 4.06 -7.64
N GLN A 51 0.49 3.04 -7.11
CA GLN A 51 0.95 1.87 -7.83
C GLN A 51 0.24 0.61 -7.31
N LEU A 52 0.34 -0.47 -8.08
CA LEU A 52 -0.24 -1.77 -7.77
C LEU A 52 0.85 -2.83 -7.56
N ASP A 53 0.67 -3.68 -6.56
CA ASP A 53 1.39 -4.95 -6.39
C ASP A 53 0.37 -6.09 -6.22
N GLY A 54 0.09 -6.80 -7.32
CA GLY A 54 -1.03 -7.73 -7.39
C GLY A 54 -2.37 -7.01 -7.15
N ASN A 55 -3.09 -7.43 -6.11
CA ASN A 55 -4.34 -6.81 -5.67
C ASN A 55 -4.15 -5.69 -4.62
N ILE A 56 -2.91 -5.35 -4.26
CA ILE A 56 -2.62 -4.31 -3.26
C ILE A 56 -2.41 -2.97 -3.94
N ILE A 57 -3.07 -1.94 -3.42
CA ILE A 57 -2.96 -0.55 -3.84
C ILE A 57 -2.09 0.19 -2.82
N VAL A 58 -1.07 0.90 -3.29
CA VAL A 58 -0.21 1.73 -2.44
C VAL A 58 -0.04 3.10 -3.08
N GLY A 59 -0.43 4.16 -2.39
CA GLY A 59 -0.37 5.50 -2.94
C GLY A 59 -0.63 6.60 -1.93
N GLU A 60 -1.05 7.76 -2.44
CA GLU A 60 -1.31 8.95 -1.65
C GLU A 60 -2.51 9.73 -2.21
N ILE A 61 -3.25 10.39 -1.32
CA ILE A 61 -4.26 11.41 -1.65
C ILE A 61 -3.76 12.79 -1.18
N THR A 62 -3.98 13.80 -2.01
CA THR A 62 -3.69 15.20 -1.68
C THR A 62 -4.93 16.06 -1.84
N TYR A 63 -5.33 16.73 -0.76
CA TYR A 63 -6.42 17.71 -0.76
C TYR A 63 -5.89 19.08 -1.22
N LEU A 64 -6.26 19.47 -2.44
CA LEU A 64 -5.64 20.57 -3.17
C LEU A 64 -6.06 21.96 -2.68
N ASN A 65 -7.14 22.04 -1.89
CA ASN A 65 -7.64 23.27 -1.26
C ASN A 65 -7.04 23.53 0.13
N THR A 66 -6.19 22.63 0.64
CA THR A 66 -5.50 22.85 1.92
C THR A 66 -4.25 23.71 1.73
N LYS A 67 -3.84 24.44 2.77
CA LYS A 67 -2.67 25.35 2.71
C LYS A 67 -1.38 24.61 2.36
N ASN A 68 -1.13 23.47 3.01
CA ASN A 68 0.14 22.75 2.90
C ASN A 68 0.11 21.60 1.89
N LYS A 69 -1.08 21.19 1.40
CA LYS A 69 -1.26 20.13 0.38
C LYS A 69 -0.42 18.89 0.70
N LEU A 70 -0.43 18.48 1.96
CA LEU A 70 0.36 17.34 2.41
C LEU A 70 -0.30 16.05 1.90
N PRO A 71 0.48 15.13 1.29
CA PRO A 71 -0.03 13.84 0.90
C PRO A 71 -0.37 13.01 2.13
N ILE A 72 -1.46 12.25 2.04
CA ILE A 72 -1.94 11.32 3.05
C ILE A 72 -1.86 9.92 2.45
N THR A 73 -1.33 8.97 3.22
CA THR A 73 -1.12 7.60 2.75
C THR A 73 -2.44 6.95 2.38
N LEU A 74 -2.47 6.29 1.21
CA LEU A 74 -3.54 5.41 0.78
C LEU A 74 -3.02 3.98 0.67
N LEU A 75 -3.68 3.05 1.35
CA LEU A 75 -3.44 1.61 1.20
C LEU A 75 -4.77 0.90 0.95
N GLY A 76 -4.82 -0.03 0.02
CA GLY A 76 -6.08 -0.68 -0.32
C GLY A 76 -5.93 -2.04 -0.95
N THR A 77 -7.07 -2.67 -1.19
CA THR A 77 -7.19 -3.93 -1.90
C THR A 77 -8.15 -3.81 -3.08
N ILE A 78 -7.95 -4.69 -4.06
CA ILE A 78 -8.85 -4.93 -5.19
C ILE A 78 -9.48 -6.30 -4.98
N ASP A 79 -10.81 -6.36 -4.99
CA ASP A 79 -11.54 -7.63 -4.90
C ASP A 79 -11.63 -8.34 -6.27
N SER A 80 -12.24 -9.53 -6.30
CA SER A 80 -12.40 -10.32 -7.53
C SER A 80 -13.26 -9.65 -8.60
N ASP A 81 -14.13 -8.71 -8.22
CA ASP A 81 -15.02 -7.98 -9.12
C ASP A 81 -14.38 -6.67 -9.61
N ASN A 82 -13.10 -6.45 -9.30
CA ASN A 82 -12.34 -5.22 -9.54
C ASN A 82 -12.89 -4.01 -8.79
N ASN A 83 -13.60 -4.20 -7.66
CA ASN A 83 -13.93 -3.10 -6.77
C ASN A 83 -12.72 -2.78 -5.90
N TYR A 84 -12.46 -1.48 -5.78
CA TYR A 84 -11.38 -0.95 -4.99
C TYR A 84 -11.92 -0.62 -3.61
N ARG A 85 -11.18 -1.02 -2.58
CA ARG A 85 -11.38 -0.55 -1.20
C ARG A 85 -10.08 0.02 -0.69
N ILE A 86 -9.99 1.35 -0.62
CA ILE A 86 -8.77 2.08 -0.29
C ILE A 86 -8.98 2.83 1.02
N LEU A 87 -8.00 2.77 1.90
CA LEU A 87 -8.00 3.33 3.23
C LEU A 87 -7.04 4.53 3.29
N GLU A 88 -7.56 5.65 3.77
CA GLU A 88 -6.81 6.87 4.03
C GLU A 88 -6.26 6.83 5.45
N PHE A 89 -4.94 6.76 5.58
CA PHE A 89 -4.24 6.59 6.86
C PHE A 89 -3.58 7.89 7.34
N GLU A 90 -3.86 8.25 8.59
CA GLU A 90 -3.06 9.19 9.36
C GLU A 90 -1.73 8.56 9.80
N LYS A 91 -0.76 9.39 10.17
CA LYS A 91 0.55 8.95 10.70
C LYS A 91 0.44 8.10 11.97
N SER A 92 -0.66 8.22 12.71
CA SER A 92 -0.97 7.42 13.90
C SER A 92 -1.40 5.99 13.60
N GLY A 93 -1.75 5.66 12.35
CA GLY A 93 -2.41 4.40 12.00
C GLY A 93 -3.94 4.49 11.96
N ASN A 94 -4.52 5.65 12.31
CA ASN A 94 -5.96 5.88 12.19
C ASN A 94 -6.39 5.94 10.72
N ILE A 95 -7.53 5.33 10.42
CA ILE A 95 -8.19 5.43 9.12
C ILE A 95 -9.23 6.55 9.16
N THR A 96 -8.99 7.62 8.41
CA THR A 96 -9.85 8.81 8.35
C THR A 96 -10.87 8.77 7.23
N GLY A 97 -10.61 7.95 6.21
CA GLY A 97 -11.43 7.84 5.02
C GLY A 97 -11.36 6.44 4.41
N VAL A 98 -12.48 6.02 3.81
CA VAL A 98 -12.58 4.80 3.01
C VAL A 98 -13.08 5.19 1.64
N ILE A 99 -12.25 4.97 0.62
CA ILE A 99 -12.62 5.16 -0.78
C ILE A 99 -13.07 3.82 -1.34
N THR A 100 -14.26 3.80 -1.92
CA THR A 100 -14.77 2.63 -2.65
C THR A 100 -15.17 3.01 -4.07
N GLY A 101 -15.02 2.08 -5.01
CA GLY A 101 -15.49 2.27 -6.38
C GLY A 101 -14.74 1.39 -7.38
N LYS A 102 -15.08 1.54 -8.66
CA LYS A 102 -14.51 0.75 -9.74
C LYS A 102 -13.93 1.67 -10.80
N PRO A 103 -12.60 1.86 -10.85
CA PRO A 103 -11.97 2.68 -11.88
C PRO A 103 -12.25 2.11 -13.28
N ALA A 104 -12.62 2.99 -14.20
CA ALA A 104 -12.64 2.72 -15.63
C ALA A 104 -11.40 3.31 -16.30
N GLU A 105 -11.28 3.21 -17.62
CA GLU A 105 -10.07 3.63 -18.35
C GLU A 105 -9.66 5.08 -18.08
N ASP A 106 -10.62 6.01 -18.09
CA ASP A 106 -10.38 7.45 -17.97
C ASP A 106 -11.07 8.11 -16.77
N VAL A 107 -11.91 7.37 -16.06
CA VAL A 107 -12.75 7.92 -14.99
C VAL A 107 -12.72 6.99 -13.79
N PHE A 108 -12.60 7.57 -12.60
CA PHE A 108 -12.81 6.88 -11.33
C PHE A 108 -13.99 7.51 -10.59
N LYS A 109 -15.14 6.83 -10.65
CA LYS A 109 -16.34 7.15 -9.87
C LYS A 109 -16.44 6.22 -8.67
N GLY A 110 -16.86 6.77 -7.54
CA GLY A 110 -16.97 6.02 -6.30
C GLY A 110 -17.54 6.86 -5.16
N SER A 111 -17.24 6.45 -3.93
CA SER A 111 -17.52 7.22 -2.73
C SER A 111 -16.30 7.30 -1.83
N TRP A 112 -16.22 8.39 -1.06
CA TRP A 112 -15.34 8.53 0.09
C TRP A 112 -16.22 8.58 1.34
N PHE A 113 -15.93 7.74 2.31
CA PHE A 113 -16.67 7.60 3.55
C PHE A 113 -15.79 7.92 4.75
N SER A 114 -16.23 8.80 5.65
CA SER A 114 -15.55 9.11 6.90
C SER A 114 -16.04 8.17 8.02
N PRO A 115 -15.18 7.30 8.57
CA PRO A 115 -15.56 6.47 9.72
C PRO A 115 -16.02 7.30 10.92
N LYS A 116 -15.29 8.38 11.21
CA LYS A 116 -15.54 9.27 12.34
C LYS A 116 -16.87 10.02 12.25
N THR A 117 -17.13 10.67 11.12
CA THR A 117 -18.31 11.54 10.96
C THR A 117 -19.49 10.84 10.31
N ARG A 118 -19.31 9.58 9.87
CA ARG A 118 -20.27 8.80 9.08
C ARG A 118 -20.70 9.46 7.77
N LYS A 119 -19.97 10.49 7.34
CA LYS A 119 -20.26 11.25 6.14
C LYS A 119 -19.80 10.48 4.91
N GLU A 120 -20.67 10.37 3.92
CA GLU A 120 -20.34 9.85 2.61
C GLU A 120 -20.35 10.96 1.57
N LEU A 121 -19.34 10.98 0.69
CA LEU A 121 -19.14 11.96 -0.35
C LEU A 121 -18.93 11.26 -1.69
N ALA A 122 -19.63 11.71 -2.74
CA ALA A 122 -19.39 11.20 -4.08
C ALA A 122 -17.97 11.55 -4.57
N LEU A 123 -17.26 10.56 -5.09
CA LEU A 123 -15.94 10.70 -5.70
C LEU A 123 -16.10 10.71 -7.22
N ASN A 124 -15.58 11.76 -7.87
CA ASN A 124 -15.56 11.86 -9.32
C ASN A 124 -14.21 12.36 -9.79
N LEU A 125 -13.39 11.45 -10.33
CA LEU A 125 -12.04 11.77 -10.81
C LEU A 125 -11.89 11.41 -12.28
N VAL A 126 -11.02 12.15 -12.95
CA VAL A 126 -10.53 11.83 -14.29
C VAL A 126 -9.06 11.44 -14.21
N LYS A 127 -8.65 10.55 -15.09
CA LYS A 127 -7.27 10.10 -15.18
C LYS A 127 -6.36 11.27 -15.55
N LYS A 128 -5.13 11.23 -15.05
CA LYS A 128 -4.16 12.29 -15.30
C LYS A 128 -2.77 11.72 -15.49
N ASP A 129 -2.12 12.10 -16.58
CA ASP A 129 -0.70 11.84 -16.76
C ASP A 129 0.12 12.73 -15.84
N THR A 130 1.13 12.13 -15.22
CA THR A 130 2.04 12.80 -14.31
C THR A 130 3.44 12.20 -14.42
N ALA A 131 4.46 13.00 -14.09
CA ALA A 131 5.83 12.53 -13.93
C ALA A 131 6.13 12.08 -12.48
N LEU A 132 5.11 12.06 -11.61
CA LEU A 132 5.25 11.52 -10.26
C LEU A 132 5.54 10.03 -10.33
N VAL A 133 6.47 9.60 -9.50
CA VAL A 133 6.86 8.19 -9.35
C VAL A 133 6.55 7.79 -7.92
N SER A 134 5.75 6.74 -7.75
CA SER A 134 5.46 6.18 -6.43
C SER A 134 6.74 5.78 -5.70
N LYS A 135 6.68 5.87 -4.38
CA LYS A 135 7.77 5.43 -3.51
C LYS A 135 7.95 3.92 -3.63
N LYS A 136 9.19 3.46 -3.51
CA LYS A 136 9.49 2.03 -3.40
C LYS A 136 8.75 1.39 -2.21
N ILE A 137 8.08 0.26 -2.43
CA ILE A 137 7.23 -0.41 -1.44
C ILE A 137 7.84 -1.68 -0.85
N GLU A 138 8.86 -2.25 -1.48
CA GLU A 138 9.52 -3.44 -0.94
C GLU A 138 10.29 -3.08 0.33
N THR A 139 10.17 -3.97 1.31
CA THR A 139 10.84 -3.89 2.61
C THR A 139 11.97 -4.92 2.70
N LYS A 140 12.69 -4.92 3.82
CA LYS A 140 13.72 -5.91 4.13
C LYS A 140 13.41 -6.60 5.45
N LEU A 141 14.02 -7.75 5.71
CA LEU A 141 13.78 -8.56 6.91
C LEU A 141 14.04 -7.78 8.21
N GLU A 142 15.10 -6.98 8.23
CA GLU A 142 15.46 -6.15 9.39
C GLU A 142 14.43 -5.06 9.70
N ASP A 143 13.67 -4.63 8.70
CA ASP A 143 12.69 -3.55 8.80
C ASP A 143 11.30 -4.05 9.22
N LEU A 144 11.10 -5.36 9.38
CA LEU A 144 9.80 -5.96 9.69
C LEU A 144 9.41 -5.80 11.15
N TYR A 145 10.37 -5.78 12.07
CA TYR A 145 10.10 -5.81 13.49
C TYR A 145 9.46 -4.52 13.99
N GLY A 146 8.46 -4.65 14.87
CA GLY A 146 7.74 -3.53 15.46
C GLY A 146 6.24 -3.78 15.64
N HIS A 147 5.54 -2.67 15.84
CA HIS A 147 4.09 -2.63 16.02
C HIS A 147 3.41 -2.10 14.76
N TYR A 148 2.32 -2.75 14.37
CA TYR A 148 1.51 -2.37 13.24
C TYR A 148 0.07 -2.23 13.69
N HIS A 149 -0.55 -1.10 13.38
CA HIS A 149 -1.87 -0.74 13.87
C HIS A 149 -2.88 -0.63 12.72
N TYR A 150 -4.09 -1.05 13.01
CA TYR A 150 -5.27 -0.97 12.15
C TYR A 150 -6.41 -0.35 12.94
N GLN A 151 -6.89 0.84 12.57
CA GLN A 151 -7.91 1.52 13.37
C GLN A 151 -8.96 2.29 12.57
N TYR A 152 -10.23 2.07 12.88
CA TYR A 152 -11.37 2.95 12.57
C TYR A 152 -11.88 3.61 13.87
N SER A 153 -12.19 4.91 13.85
CA SER A 153 -12.70 5.69 15.02
C SER A 153 -14.22 5.94 14.93
N GLU A 154 -14.97 6.30 15.98
CA GLU A 154 -14.75 6.27 17.44
C GLU A 154 -15.50 5.05 18.01
N GLU A 155 -14.77 4.13 18.65
CA GLU A 155 -15.21 2.85 19.24
C GLU A 155 -15.33 1.59 18.34
N GLY A 156 -14.70 1.54 17.16
CA GLY A 156 -14.24 0.26 16.56
C GLY A 156 -14.05 0.31 15.03
N TYR A 157 -13.29 -0.59 14.38
CA TYR A 157 -12.40 -1.67 14.84
C TYR A 157 -11.00 -1.15 15.18
N GLN A 158 -10.34 -1.83 16.13
CA GLN A 158 -8.93 -1.69 16.48
C GLN A 158 -8.23 -3.02 16.24
N GLY A 159 -7.01 -3.02 15.73
CA GLY A 159 -6.21 -4.23 15.62
C GLY A 159 -4.73 -3.93 15.64
N ASP A 160 -3.98 -4.83 16.27
CA ASP A 160 -2.54 -4.74 16.42
C ASP A 160 -1.90 -6.02 15.89
N LEU A 161 -0.89 -5.86 15.05
CA LEU A 161 0.05 -6.92 14.69
C LEU A 161 1.40 -6.54 15.31
N VAL A 162 1.92 -7.42 16.15
CA VAL A 162 3.25 -7.27 16.75
C VAL A 162 4.15 -8.35 16.18
N ILE A 163 5.35 -7.97 15.75
CA ILE A 163 6.38 -8.93 15.33
C ILE A 163 7.74 -8.56 15.93
N ARG A 164 8.33 -9.51 16.64
CA ARG A 164 9.58 -9.36 17.39
C ARG A 164 10.63 -10.32 16.87
N LYS A 165 11.88 -9.85 16.89
CA LYS A 165 13.03 -10.66 16.46
C LYS A 165 13.28 -11.77 17.48
N PHE A 166 13.53 -12.98 16.99
CA PHE A 166 13.95 -14.13 17.78
C PHE A 166 15.25 -14.72 17.18
N PRO A 167 16.08 -15.45 17.95
CA PRO A 167 17.28 -16.10 17.42
C PRO A 167 17.00 -17.05 16.23
N ASP A 168 18.06 -17.40 15.50
CA ASP A 168 18.04 -18.41 14.43
C ASP A 168 17.05 -18.14 13.28
N SER A 169 16.95 -16.87 12.85
CA SER A 169 16.03 -16.44 11.79
C SER A 169 14.55 -16.72 12.08
N LYS A 170 14.19 -16.77 13.37
CA LYS A 170 12.81 -16.86 13.82
C LYS A 170 12.27 -15.48 14.19
N ALA A 171 10.95 -15.39 14.26
CA ALA A 171 10.25 -14.25 14.81
C ALA A 171 9.11 -14.74 15.70
N VAL A 172 8.78 -13.95 16.72
CA VAL A 172 7.55 -14.13 17.50
C VAL A 172 6.55 -13.10 16.99
N PHE A 173 5.34 -13.52 16.66
CA PHE A 173 4.28 -12.62 16.23
C PHE A 173 2.99 -12.88 17.02
N GLY A 174 2.17 -11.84 17.14
CA GLY A 174 0.83 -11.92 17.70
C GLY A 174 -0.08 -10.93 16.99
N ILE A 175 -1.38 -11.25 16.93
CA ILE A 175 -2.40 -10.39 16.32
C ILE A 175 -3.53 -10.22 17.30
N THR A 176 -4.00 -9.00 17.48
CA THR A 176 -5.25 -8.70 18.16
C THR A 176 -6.16 -7.88 17.25
N SER A 177 -7.47 -8.06 17.38
CA SER A 177 -8.51 -7.32 16.67
C SER A 177 -9.71 -7.18 17.60
N VAL A 178 -10.38 -6.03 17.62
CA VAL A 178 -11.48 -5.81 18.55
C VAL A 178 -12.50 -4.77 18.08
N THR A 179 -13.77 -5.18 18.10
CA THR A 179 -14.93 -4.47 17.52
C THR A 179 -15.85 -3.76 18.53
N GLY A 180 -15.31 -2.93 19.40
CA GLY A 180 -16.11 -2.06 20.30
C GLY A 180 -16.59 -2.71 21.61
N ALA A 181 -16.72 -1.89 22.68
CA ALA A 181 -16.93 -2.30 24.08
C ALA A 181 -18.33 -2.88 24.39
N PRO A 182 -18.55 -3.60 25.52
CA PRO A 182 -17.60 -3.99 26.59
C PRO A 182 -17.01 -5.41 26.42
N GLY A 183 -17.64 -6.26 25.60
CA GLY A 183 -17.17 -7.58 25.17
C GLY A 183 -17.14 -7.59 23.65
N ARG A 184 -15.96 -7.26 23.12
CA ARG A 184 -15.71 -6.92 21.71
C ARG A 184 -15.66 -8.19 20.85
N ASN A 185 -16.12 -8.09 19.60
CA ASN A 185 -16.17 -9.24 18.68
C ASN A 185 -14.76 -9.54 18.10
N LEU A 186 -14.01 -10.29 18.92
CA LEU A 186 -12.57 -10.52 19.10
C LEU A 186 -11.76 -11.06 17.90
N ALA A 187 -10.50 -10.72 17.67
CA ALA A 187 -9.60 -11.70 17.05
C ALA A 187 -8.29 -11.73 17.81
N GLN A 188 -7.75 -12.92 18.03
CA GLN A 188 -6.53 -13.10 18.79
C GLN A 188 -5.73 -14.25 18.21
N ILE A 189 -4.47 -13.97 17.94
CA ILE A 189 -3.40 -14.94 17.77
C ILE A 189 -2.44 -14.60 18.89
N ASP A 190 -2.33 -15.51 19.86
CA ASP A 190 -1.33 -15.40 20.91
C ASP A 190 0.08 -15.44 20.31
N ASP A 191 1.06 -15.00 21.09
CA ASP A 191 2.45 -15.01 20.66
C ASP A 191 2.86 -16.40 20.17
N ASP A 192 3.14 -16.52 18.88
CA ASP A 192 3.60 -17.75 18.25
C ASP A 192 4.90 -17.52 17.48
N THR A 193 5.68 -18.58 17.35
CA THR A 193 6.99 -18.54 16.72
C THR A 193 6.93 -19.02 15.28
N ILE A 194 7.41 -18.18 14.38
CA ILE A 194 7.50 -18.48 12.95
C ILE A 194 8.96 -18.47 12.47
N SER A 195 9.21 -19.20 11.39
CA SER A 195 10.44 -19.07 10.61
C SER A 195 10.28 -17.93 9.60
N LEU A 196 11.18 -16.93 9.63
CA LEU A 196 11.08 -15.75 8.78
C LEU A 196 12.25 -15.71 7.80
N LYS A 197 12.07 -16.35 6.63
CA LYS A 197 13.07 -16.41 5.54
C LYS A 197 12.86 -15.31 4.49
N THR A 198 11.65 -14.78 4.41
CA THR A 198 11.20 -13.80 3.42
C THR A 198 10.42 -12.68 4.12
N THR A 199 10.08 -11.61 3.38
CA THR A 199 9.27 -10.49 3.90
C THR A 199 7.79 -10.82 4.05
N GLY A 200 7.48 -12.07 4.33
CA GLY A 200 6.15 -12.59 4.52
C GLY A 200 6.20 -14.05 4.90
N PHE A 201 5.11 -14.53 5.47
CA PHE A 201 4.95 -15.91 5.93
C PHE A 201 3.50 -16.34 5.81
N THR A 202 3.27 -17.65 5.77
CA THR A 202 1.96 -18.25 5.87
C THR A 202 1.84 -18.92 7.23
N TYR A 203 0.70 -18.71 7.89
CA TYR A 203 0.41 -19.25 9.20
C TYR A 203 -0.87 -20.07 9.14
N LYS A 204 -0.76 -21.34 9.54
CA LYS A 204 -1.88 -22.24 9.76
C LYS A 204 -2.16 -22.29 11.25
N LEU A 205 -3.39 -21.97 11.64
CA LEU A 205 -3.82 -22.02 13.03
C LEU A 205 -3.80 -23.47 13.52
N PRO A 206 -3.11 -23.79 14.64
CA PRO A 206 -3.12 -25.13 15.21
C PRO A 206 -4.54 -25.62 15.52
N ASP A 207 -4.73 -26.93 15.49
CA ASP A 207 -6.01 -27.59 15.80
C ASP A 207 -7.20 -27.14 14.93
N THR A 208 -6.91 -26.65 13.72
CA THR A 208 -7.91 -26.35 12.70
C THR A 208 -7.60 -27.03 11.38
N ASP A 209 -8.64 -27.44 10.67
CA ASP A 209 -8.48 -28.12 9.38
C ASP A 209 -8.01 -27.14 8.30
N ASP A 210 -8.64 -25.96 8.21
CA ASP A 210 -8.52 -25.06 7.05
C ASP A 210 -8.25 -23.58 7.40
N CYS A 211 -7.99 -23.23 8.67
CA CYS A 211 -7.70 -21.83 9.01
C CYS A 211 -6.23 -21.49 8.73
N GLU A 212 -6.00 -20.85 7.59
CA GLU A 212 -4.67 -20.41 7.17
C GLU A 212 -4.73 -19.00 6.57
N PHE A 213 -3.76 -18.16 6.95
CA PHE A 213 -3.61 -16.82 6.39
C PHE A 213 -2.15 -16.52 6.04
N ASN A 214 -1.96 -15.62 5.07
CA ASN A 214 -0.68 -15.04 4.72
C ASN A 214 -0.50 -13.68 5.37
N VAL A 215 0.71 -13.41 5.84
CA VAL A 215 1.16 -12.07 6.22
C VAL A 215 2.26 -11.65 5.25
N LYS A 216 2.04 -10.56 4.52
CA LYS A 216 3.03 -9.95 3.62
C LYS A 216 3.39 -8.55 4.11
N PHE A 217 4.67 -8.31 4.32
CA PHE A 217 5.17 -7.02 4.76
C PHE A 217 5.64 -6.17 3.59
N TYR A 218 5.39 -4.87 3.74
CA TYR A 218 5.81 -3.80 2.87
C TYR A 218 6.53 -2.74 3.68
N LYS A 219 7.08 -1.74 3.00
CA LYS A 219 7.74 -0.63 3.65
C LYS A 219 6.72 0.21 4.42
N GLY A 220 6.64 -0.01 5.73
CA GLY A 220 5.80 0.76 6.64
C GLY A 220 4.38 0.20 6.84
N PHE A 221 4.06 -0.99 6.33
CA PHE A 221 2.77 -1.65 6.61
C PHE A 221 2.86 -3.16 6.38
N ALA A 222 1.85 -3.90 6.85
CA ALA A 222 1.67 -5.32 6.63
C ALA A 222 0.25 -5.60 6.13
N VAL A 223 0.10 -6.64 5.33
CA VAL A 223 -1.19 -7.14 4.85
C VAL A 223 -1.37 -8.55 5.38
N VAL A 224 -2.49 -8.79 6.06
CA VAL A 224 -2.94 -10.12 6.50
C VAL A 224 -4.13 -10.50 5.65
N GLN A 225 -4.10 -11.67 5.01
CA GLN A 225 -5.16 -12.17 4.11
C GLN A 225 -5.36 -13.67 4.29
N TYR A 226 -6.60 -14.14 4.33
CA TYR A 226 -6.86 -15.59 4.33
C TYR A 226 -6.40 -16.22 3.01
N THR A 227 -5.84 -17.43 3.10
CA THR A 227 -5.41 -18.19 1.91
C THR A 227 -6.58 -18.93 1.27
N GLN A 228 -7.55 -19.35 2.09
CA GLN A 228 -8.73 -20.10 1.69
C GLN A 228 -9.93 -19.63 2.51
N GLY A 229 -10.97 -19.14 1.81
CA GLY A 229 -12.23 -18.73 2.44
C GLY A 229 -12.03 -17.80 3.64
N VAL A 230 -12.67 -18.12 4.75
CA VAL A 230 -12.51 -17.42 6.03
C VAL A 230 -12.34 -18.45 7.15
N CYS A 231 -11.65 -18.07 8.23
CA CYS A 231 -11.51 -18.90 9.43
C CYS A 231 -12.80 -18.90 10.28
N SER A 232 -13.88 -19.50 9.76
CA SER A 232 -15.19 -19.54 10.42
C SER A 232 -15.10 -20.11 11.84
N GLY A 233 -15.67 -19.39 12.81
CA GLY A 233 -15.76 -19.81 14.20
C GLY A 233 -14.48 -19.64 15.04
N GLN A 234 -13.34 -19.33 14.44
CA GLN A 234 -12.05 -19.27 15.15
C GLN A 234 -11.85 -17.98 15.94
N PHE A 235 -12.30 -16.86 15.37
CA PHE A 235 -12.16 -15.54 15.97
C PHE A 235 -13.47 -15.06 16.62
N GLY A 236 -14.53 -15.86 16.61
CA GLY A 236 -15.83 -15.37 17.11
C GLY A 236 -16.55 -14.44 16.12
N MET A 237 -17.74 -13.98 16.53
CA MET A 237 -18.72 -13.45 15.58
C MET A 237 -18.27 -12.13 14.97
N ASN A 238 -18.27 -12.02 13.64
CA ASN A 238 -17.88 -10.83 12.88
C ASN A 238 -16.43 -10.36 13.10
N ALA A 239 -15.56 -11.22 13.59
CA ALA A 239 -14.19 -10.84 13.86
C ALA A 239 -13.20 -11.43 12.86
N THR A 240 -12.09 -10.73 12.66
CA THR A 240 -11.09 -11.16 11.69
C THR A 240 -9.71 -10.59 12.02
N VAL A 241 -8.68 -11.36 11.67
CA VAL A 241 -7.27 -10.93 11.61
C VAL A 241 -6.89 -10.35 10.25
N GLU A 242 -7.76 -10.48 9.24
CA GLU A 242 -7.54 -9.94 7.91
C GLU A 242 -7.58 -8.41 7.93
N GLY A 243 -6.60 -7.77 7.26
CA GLY A 243 -6.51 -6.32 7.23
C GLY A 243 -5.18 -5.77 6.73
N ILE A 244 -5.12 -4.45 6.60
CA ILE A 244 -3.90 -3.70 6.31
C ILE A 244 -3.49 -2.96 7.57
N TYR A 245 -2.36 -3.35 8.16
CA TYR A 245 -1.84 -2.80 9.41
C TYR A 245 -0.69 -1.84 9.11
N LEU A 246 -0.82 -0.57 9.50
CA LEU A 246 0.21 0.44 9.28
C LEU A 246 1.27 0.37 10.39
N LYS A 247 2.56 0.37 10.04
CA LYS A 247 3.64 0.39 11.03
C LYS A 247 3.62 1.70 11.81
N THR A 248 3.52 1.63 13.12
CA THR A 248 3.60 2.77 14.03
C THR A 248 4.98 2.85 14.69
N LYS A 249 5.33 4.04 15.18
CA LYS A 249 6.63 4.29 15.83
C LYS A 249 6.60 3.91 17.29
#